data_AF-A0A061FFC0-F1
#
_entry.id   AF-A0A061FFC0-F1
#
_cell.length_a   1.000
_cell.length_b   1.000
_cell.length_c   1.000
_cell.angle_alpha   90.00
_cell.angle_beta   90.00
_cell.angle_gamma   90.00
#
_symmetry.space_group_name_H-M   'P 1'
#
loop_
_entity.id
_entity.type
_entity.pdbx_description
1 polymer ?
#
loop_
_entity_poly.entity_id
_entity_poly.type
_entity_poly.pdbx_seq_one_letter_code
_entity_poly.pdbx_strand_id
1 'polypeptide(L)'
;IILDNGQISGKVLVFRQPGVHFGDVHLLNARYVESLNEYVGHAKYAIFFPCKGPRSLADEMAGGDFDGDTYFVSKNPQLLDYFKVSEPWTENSSTCGVSTKGPCEFSNEELEDELFKLFLRTRFQPSNAMAIASDNCMAVMDRLLTLEDSNSPEEFLLKKNLQRLIDLYYESLDAPKTGKKIEVPRELRADAFPHYLERQKSFKSASILGKIYDFVKSYGEELPRKEVRKLPCFDVGFPQDCREKWTELYKQYREDMTQTLQTLDGKSKELRDVAANAVYNKYKNCMEVLCW
;
A
#
# COMPACT_ATOMS: atom_id res chain seq x y z
N ILE A 1 -0.53 -16.46 15.64
CA ILE A 1 -1.00 -16.08 14.29
C ILE A 1 -2.15 -16.99 13.92
N ILE A 2 -3.24 -16.45 13.40
CA ILE A 2 -4.46 -17.15 13.05
C ILE A 2 -4.66 -17.07 11.54
N LEU A 3 -4.80 -18.22 10.89
CA LEU A 3 -5.16 -18.34 9.48
C LEU A 3 -6.58 -18.90 9.35
N ASP A 4 -7.02 -19.18 8.13
CA ASP A 4 -8.30 -19.84 7.82
C ASP A 4 -8.54 -21.09 8.69
N ASN A 5 -7.53 -21.96 8.74
CA ASN A 5 -7.60 -23.27 9.41
C ASN A 5 -7.14 -23.22 10.87
N GLY A 6 -7.13 -22.03 11.49
CA GLY A 6 -6.79 -21.84 12.90
C GLY A 6 -5.37 -21.33 13.14
N GLN A 7 -4.93 -21.50 14.39
CA GLN A 7 -3.66 -20.96 14.87
C GLN A 7 -2.46 -21.74 14.31
N ILE A 8 -1.40 -21.03 13.94
CA ILE A 8 -0.13 -21.62 13.51
C ILE A 8 0.97 -21.37 14.53
N SER A 9 1.92 -22.31 14.60
CA SER A 9 3.13 -22.22 15.43
C SER A 9 4.40 -22.40 14.59
N GLY A 10 5.53 -21.91 15.10
CA GLY A 10 6.86 -22.06 14.49
C GLY A 10 7.47 -20.73 14.04
N LYS A 11 8.69 -20.81 13.49
CA LYS A 11 9.42 -19.63 13.00
C LYS A 11 8.70 -19.01 11.79
N VAL A 12 8.61 -17.69 11.80
CA VAL A 12 7.97 -16.88 10.75
C VAL A 12 8.78 -15.62 10.51
N LEU A 13 8.84 -15.18 9.26
CA LEU A 13 9.21 -13.79 8.94
C LEU A 13 7.95 -12.95 8.93
N VAL A 14 8.02 -11.79 9.57
CA VAL A 14 6.94 -10.81 9.62
C VAL A 14 7.48 -9.47 9.14
N PHE A 15 6.72 -8.80 8.27
CA PHE A 15 7.09 -7.53 7.68
C PHE A 15 5.85 -6.67 7.45
N ARG A 16 5.99 -5.36 7.59
CA ARG A 16 4.94 -4.37 7.30
C ARG A 16 5.33 -3.54 6.09
N GLN A 17 4.45 -3.47 5.10
CA GLN A 17 4.67 -2.68 3.88
C GLN A 17 4.04 -1.27 4.04
N PRO A 18 4.69 -0.20 3.57
CA PRO A 18 6.05 -0.12 3.05
C PRO A 18 7.10 0.01 4.15
N GLY A 19 8.21 -0.72 4.02
CA GLY A 19 9.40 -0.57 4.85
C GLY A 19 10.66 -0.62 3.99
N VAL A 20 11.65 0.20 4.32
CA VAL A 20 12.91 0.36 3.56
C VAL A 20 14.17 0.04 4.37
N HIS A 21 14.05 -0.13 5.68
CA HIS A 21 15.16 -0.48 6.56
C HIS A 21 15.27 -2.01 6.69
N PHE A 22 16.49 -2.52 6.79
CA PHE A 22 16.74 -3.95 6.93
C PHE A 22 16.12 -4.55 8.20
N GLY A 23 16.02 -3.74 9.25
CA GLY A 23 15.38 -4.08 10.52
C GLY A 23 13.85 -4.16 10.47
N ASP A 24 13.18 -3.75 9.39
CA ASP A 24 11.71 -3.80 9.31
C ASP A 24 11.18 -5.23 9.15
N VAL A 25 12.05 -6.20 8.83
CA VAL A 25 11.70 -7.61 8.70
C VAL A 25 12.14 -8.34 9.96
N HIS A 26 11.16 -8.93 10.65
CA HIS A 26 11.38 -9.60 11.93
C HIS A 26 11.30 -11.11 11.76
N LEU A 27 12.28 -11.82 12.33
CA LEU A 27 12.21 -13.26 12.54
C LEU A 27 11.58 -13.54 13.90
N LEU A 28 10.33 -14.00 13.90
CA LEU A 28 9.55 -14.26 15.11
C LEU A 28 9.22 -15.75 15.25
N ASN A 29 8.84 -16.16 16.46
CA ASN A 29 8.32 -17.49 16.72
C ASN A 29 6.83 -17.41 17.04
N ALA A 30 5.98 -17.82 16.09
CA ALA A 30 4.56 -17.92 16.31
C ALA A 30 4.27 -19.01 17.34
N ARG A 31 3.43 -18.71 18.33
CA ARG A 31 3.00 -19.65 19.37
C ARG A 31 1.49 -19.77 19.36
N TYR A 32 1.01 -21.00 19.53
CA TYR A 32 -0.36 -21.28 19.88
C TYR A 32 -0.68 -20.77 21.28
N VAL A 33 -1.82 -20.10 21.44
CA VAL A 33 -2.32 -19.62 22.72
C VAL A 33 -3.77 -20.03 22.84
N GLU A 34 -4.06 -20.98 23.72
CA GLU A 34 -5.39 -21.56 23.90
C GLU A 34 -6.42 -20.51 24.33
N SER A 35 -6.04 -19.65 25.29
CA SER A 35 -6.91 -18.59 25.80
C SER A 35 -7.33 -17.58 24.76
N LEU A 36 -6.61 -17.42 23.64
CA LEU A 36 -7.04 -16.52 22.57
C LEU A 36 -8.35 -17.00 21.94
N ASN A 37 -8.61 -18.32 21.86
CA ASN A 37 -9.79 -18.86 21.18
C ASN A 37 -11.11 -18.26 21.71
N GLU A 38 -11.20 -17.95 23.00
CA GLU A 38 -12.36 -17.33 23.62
C GLU A 38 -12.58 -15.87 23.17
N TYR A 39 -11.50 -15.13 22.90
CA TYR A 39 -11.55 -13.71 22.51
C TYR A 39 -11.73 -13.51 21.00
N VAL A 40 -11.07 -14.33 20.18
CA VAL A 40 -11.11 -14.18 18.71
C VAL A 40 -12.29 -14.91 18.07
N GLY A 41 -12.90 -15.89 18.72
CA GLY A 41 -14.03 -16.65 18.16
C GLY A 41 -13.71 -17.21 16.77
N HIS A 42 -14.47 -16.77 15.76
CA HIS A 42 -14.30 -17.17 14.35
C HIS A 42 -13.39 -16.25 13.52
N ALA A 43 -12.63 -15.34 14.15
CA ALA A 43 -11.72 -14.45 13.44
C ALA A 43 -10.68 -15.26 12.64
N LYS A 44 -10.49 -14.87 11.38
CA LYS A 44 -9.50 -15.45 10.46
C LYS A 44 -8.51 -14.36 10.07
N TYR A 45 -7.27 -14.74 9.79
CA TYR A 45 -6.22 -13.84 9.29
C TYR A 45 -5.83 -12.72 10.25
N ALA A 46 -5.49 -13.09 11.48
CA ALA A 46 -5.04 -12.14 12.50
C ALA A 46 -3.66 -12.50 13.05
N ILE A 47 -2.86 -11.49 13.34
CA ILE A 47 -1.60 -11.61 14.07
C ILE A 47 -1.72 -10.84 15.39
N PHE A 48 -1.30 -11.47 16.48
CA PHE A 48 -1.29 -10.89 17.81
C PHE A 48 0.15 -10.78 18.26
N PHE A 49 0.54 -9.57 18.65
CA PHE A 49 1.87 -9.30 19.17
C PHE A 49 1.85 -9.21 20.70
N PRO A 50 2.95 -9.57 21.38
CA PRO A 50 3.08 -9.35 22.81
C PRO A 50 3.02 -7.86 23.15
N CYS A 51 2.27 -7.51 24.20
CA CYS A 51 2.26 -6.16 24.78
C CYS A 51 3.42 -5.93 25.77
N LYS A 52 4.48 -6.75 25.69
CA LYS A 52 5.66 -6.71 26.57
C LYS A 52 6.90 -6.54 25.69
N GLY A 53 7.80 -5.70 26.13
CA GLY A 53 9.04 -5.39 25.42
C GLY A 53 9.43 -3.93 25.62
N PRO A 54 10.65 -3.54 25.21
CA PRO A 54 11.10 -2.16 25.28
C PRO A 54 10.39 -1.27 24.25
N ARG A 55 10.00 -1.84 23.10
CA ARG A 55 9.31 -1.17 22.00
C ARG A 55 8.27 -2.13 21.40
N SER A 56 7.21 -1.59 20.80
CA SER A 56 6.18 -2.42 20.17
C SER A 56 6.69 -3.01 18.86
N LEU A 57 6.35 -4.27 18.57
CA LEU A 57 6.77 -4.91 17.32
C LEU A 57 6.18 -4.23 16.07
N ALA A 58 5.00 -3.62 16.17
CA ALA A 58 4.44 -2.84 15.07
C ALA A 58 5.31 -1.64 14.73
N ASP A 59 5.72 -0.90 15.76
CA ASP A 59 6.58 0.29 15.62
C ASP A 59 7.99 -0.08 15.14
N GLU A 60 8.54 -1.21 15.59
CA GLU A 60 9.82 -1.74 15.06
C GLU A 60 9.74 -2.07 13.56
N MET A 61 8.56 -2.45 13.04
CA MET A 61 8.32 -2.74 11.63
C MET A 61 7.82 -1.49 10.89
N ALA A 62 8.77 -0.71 10.37
CA ALA A 62 8.52 0.49 9.59
C ALA A 62 7.71 1.59 10.32
N GLY A 63 7.70 1.66 11.65
CA GLY A 63 6.95 2.68 12.40
C GLY A 63 5.44 2.47 12.38
N GLY A 64 4.99 1.21 12.31
CA GLY A 64 3.57 0.86 12.30
C GLY A 64 2.90 0.94 13.67
N ASP A 65 1.58 0.76 13.66
CA ASP A 65 0.76 0.63 14.86
C ASP A 65 -0.33 -0.45 14.66
N PHE A 66 -1.45 -0.34 15.37
CA PHE A 66 -2.54 -1.33 15.33
C PHE A 66 -3.88 -0.70 14.90
N ASP A 67 -3.85 0.40 14.15
CA ASP A 67 -5.05 1.13 13.69
C ASP A 67 -5.69 0.56 12.40
N GLY A 68 -5.07 -0.47 11.82
CA GLY A 68 -5.45 -1.07 10.54
C GLY A 68 -4.29 -1.68 9.75
N ASP A 69 -3.07 -1.59 10.27
CA ASP A 69 -1.87 -2.15 9.67
C ASP A 69 -1.99 -3.65 9.33
N THR A 70 -1.44 -3.99 8.17
CA THR A 70 -1.40 -5.38 7.67
C THR A 70 0.03 -5.87 7.59
N TYR A 71 0.22 -7.17 7.85
CA TYR A 71 1.54 -7.79 7.92
C TYR A 71 1.67 -8.91 6.90
N PHE A 72 2.77 -8.88 6.17
CA PHE A 72 3.24 -10.03 5.41
C PHE A 72 3.83 -11.05 6.38
N VAL A 73 3.37 -12.30 6.31
CA VAL A 73 3.88 -13.41 7.12
C VAL A 73 4.37 -14.52 6.20
N SER A 74 5.65 -14.87 6.30
CA SER A 74 6.25 -15.97 5.53
C SER A 74 6.76 -17.09 6.42
N LYS A 75 6.42 -18.32 6.04
CA LYS A 75 6.95 -19.58 6.58
C LYS A 75 7.92 -20.27 5.62
N ASN A 76 8.39 -19.57 4.58
CA ASN A 76 9.26 -20.18 3.59
C ASN A 76 10.58 -20.60 4.28
N PRO A 77 10.93 -21.90 4.28
CA PRO A 77 12.10 -22.40 5.02
C PRO A 77 13.40 -21.79 4.50
N GLN A 78 13.54 -21.58 3.20
CA GLN A 78 14.74 -20.95 2.63
C GLN A 78 14.89 -19.51 3.12
N LEU A 79 13.80 -18.73 3.13
CA LEU A 79 13.87 -17.38 3.68
C LEU A 79 14.22 -17.39 5.17
N LEU A 80 13.66 -18.33 5.95
CA LEU A 80 13.95 -18.46 7.38
C LEU A 80 15.39 -18.86 7.68
N ASP A 81 16.00 -19.70 6.83
CA ASP A 81 17.36 -20.21 7.03
C ASP A 81 18.44 -19.20 6.62
N TYR A 82 18.18 -18.39 5.59
CA TYR A 82 19.15 -17.41 5.08
C TYR A 82 18.98 -16.00 5.63
N PHE A 83 17.82 -15.65 6.18
CA PHE A 83 17.58 -14.31 6.70
C PHE A 83 18.41 -14.03 7.95
N LYS A 84 19.06 -12.86 7.96
CA LYS A 84 19.85 -12.36 9.10
C LYS A 84 19.12 -11.17 9.70
N VAL A 85 18.79 -11.28 10.99
CA VAL A 85 18.12 -10.21 11.73
C VAL A 85 19.05 -8.99 11.81
N SER A 86 18.47 -7.82 11.60
CA SER A 86 19.10 -6.52 11.80
C SER A 86 18.36 -5.79 12.91
N GLU A 87 19.04 -4.87 13.59
CA GLU A 87 18.37 -4.02 14.57
C GLU A 87 17.28 -3.17 13.90
N PRO A 88 16.13 -2.94 14.55
CA PRO A 88 15.09 -2.05 14.04
C PRO A 88 15.61 -0.64 13.80
N TRP A 89 14.99 0.09 12.86
CA TRP A 89 15.31 1.50 12.67
C TRP A 89 14.90 2.30 13.90
N THR A 90 15.77 3.18 14.38
CA THR A 90 15.48 4.12 15.47
C THR A 90 15.72 5.54 15.00
N GLU A 91 14.81 6.45 15.35
CA GLU A 91 14.98 7.86 15.01
C GLU A 91 16.26 8.41 15.68
N ASN A 92 17.23 8.82 14.87
CA ASN A 92 18.52 9.35 15.35
C ASN A 92 18.42 10.82 15.81
N SER A 93 17.20 11.37 15.91
CA SER A 93 16.99 12.80 16.09
C SER A 93 16.79 13.16 17.57
N SER A 94 17.79 13.83 18.14
CA SER A 94 17.69 14.66 19.34
C SER A 94 16.92 15.96 19.08
N THR A 95 15.95 15.94 18.15
CA THR A 95 15.18 17.12 17.81
C THR A 95 14.09 17.31 18.85
N CYS A 96 14.29 18.31 19.72
CA CYS A 96 13.20 18.91 20.48
C CYS A 96 12.01 19.10 19.53
N GLY A 97 10.93 18.37 19.77
CA GLY A 97 9.68 18.59 19.04
C GLY A 97 9.40 20.09 19.07
N VAL A 98 9.19 20.68 17.91
CA VAL A 98 8.65 22.04 17.86
C VAL A 98 7.31 21.91 18.58
N SER A 99 7.20 22.53 19.76
CA SER A 99 5.97 22.54 20.55
C SER A 99 4.88 23.14 19.70
N THR A 100 4.11 22.30 19.03
CA THR A 100 2.97 22.70 18.22
C THR A 100 1.78 22.73 19.15
N LYS A 101 1.01 23.83 19.09
CA LYS A 101 -0.23 23.94 19.86
C LYS A 101 -1.17 22.80 19.46
N GLY A 102 -1.74 22.13 20.44
CA GLY A 102 -2.79 21.14 20.18
C GLY A 102 -4.05 21.79 19.59
N PRO A 103 -4.93 21.04 18.89
CA PRO A 103 -6.16 21.60 18.33
C PRO A 103 -7.04 22.34 19.35
N CYS A 104 -7.05 21.87 20.61
CA CYS A 104 -7.82 22.47 21.71
C CYS A 104 -7.20 23.74 22.29
N GLU A 105 -5.99 24.11 21.88
CA GLU A 105 -5.28 25.31 22.37
C GLU A 105 -5.46 26.52 21.45
N PHE A 106 -6.18 26.35 20.35
CA PHE A 106 -6.55 27.43 19.43
C PHE A 106 -7.94 27.99 19.79
N SER A 107 -8.12 29.30 19.62
CA SER A 107 -9.46 29.87 19.48
C SER A 107 -10.11 29.41 18.18
N ASN A 108 -11.44 29.58 18.04
CA ASN A 108 -12.16 29.13 16.84
C ASN A 108 -11.63 29.81 15.56
N GLU A 109 -11.35 31.12 15.63
CA GLU A 109 -10.87 31.92 14.50
C GLU A 109 -9.43 31.54 14.12
N GLU A 110 -8.56 31.30 15.11
CA GLU A 110 -7.19 30.83 14.87
C GLU A 110 -7.17 29.42 14.28
N LEU A 111 -8.05 28.53 14.76
CA LEU A 111 -8.16 27.18 14.24
C LEU A 111 -8.61 27.18 12.79
N GLU A 112 -9.59 28.02 12.43
CA GLU A 112 -10.03 28.19 11.05
C GLU A 112 -8.89 28.65 10.14
N ASP A 113 -8.14 29.69 10.54
CA ASP A 113 -6.98 30.20 9.79
C ASP A 113 -5.88 29.13 9.64
N GLU A 114 -5.57 28.37 10.69
CA GLU A 114 -4.59 27.28 10.63
C GLU A 114 -5.05 26.13 9.72
N LEU A 115 -6.33 25.77 9.73
CA LEU A 115 -6.89 24.77 8.81
C LEU A 115 -6.79 25.24 7.35
N PHE A 116 -7.07 26.52 7.08
CA PHE A 116 -6.90 27.10 5.73
C PHE A 116 -5.44 27.07 5.29
N LYS A 117 -4.50 27.49 6.13
CA LYS A 117 -3.06 27.42 5.83
C LYS A 117 -2.59 25.99 5.60
N LEU A 118 -3.05 25.04 6.43
CA LEU A 118 -2.72 23.63 6.30
C LEU A 118 -3.24 23.06 4.97
N PHE A 119 -4.48 23.40 4.59
CA PHE A 119 -5.03 23.02 3.28
C PHE A 119 -4.18 23.58 2.14
N LEU A 120 -3.87 24.88 2.16
CA LEU A 120 -3.06 25.52 1.12
C LEU A 120 -1.67 24.88 1.00
N ARG A 121 -0.98 24.67 2.13
CA ARG A 121 0.34 24.03 2.15
C ARG A 121 0.28 22.61 1.60
N THR A 122 -0.66 21.81 2.09
CA THR A 122 -0.79 20.39 1.67
C THR A 122 -1.15 20.28 0.19
N ARG A 123 -2.02 21.16 -0.32
CA ARG A 123 -2.52 21.10 -1.70
C ARG A 123 -1.57 21.69 -2.72
N PHE A 124 -0.86 22.77 -2.37
CA PHE A 124 -0.05 23.55 -3.32
C PHE A 124 1.45 23.47 -3.07
N GLN A 125 1.88 22.95 -1.92
CA GLN A 125 3.29 22.74 -1.58
C GLN A 125 3.51 21.32 -1.01
N PRO A 126 3.05 20.26 -1.71
CA PRO A 126 3.22 18.90 -1.21
C PRO A 126 4.70 18.55 -1.08
N SER A 127 5.08 17.91 0.03
CA SER A 127 6.40 17.32 0.15
C SER A 127 6.44 15.98 -0.58
N ASN A 128 7.40 15.84 -1.49
CA ASN A 128 7.69 14.57 -2.16
C ASN A 128 8.90 13.87 -1.54
N ALA A 129 9.35 14.28 -0.35
CA ALA A 129 10.59 13.80 0.26
C ALA A 129 10.58 12.29 0.48
N MET A 130 9.49 11.72 1.00
CA MET A 130 9.31 10.28 1.17
C MET A 130 9.48 9.52 -0.15
N ALA A 131 8.79 9.96 -1.21
CA ALA A 131 8.85 9.30 -2.51
C ALA A 131 10.25 9.39 -3.12
N ILE A 132 10.87 10.58 -3.06
CA ILE A 132 12.24 10.79 -3.53
C ILE A 132 13.22 9.92 -2.73
N ALA A 133 13.11 9.86 -1.41
CA ALA A 133 13.98 9.03 -0.57
C ALA A 133 13.85 7.55 -0.94
N SER A 134 12.61 7.06 -1.08
CA SER A 134 12.32 5.67 -1.46
C SER A 134 12.91 5.30 -2.83
N ASP A 135 12.66 6.12 -3.86
CA ASP A 135 13.19 5.90 -5.20
C ASP A 135 14.73 5.83 -5.20
N ASN A 136 15.37 6.74 -4.44
CA ASN A 136 16.83 6.79 -4.36
C ASN A 136 17.42 5.66 -3.51
N CYS A 137 16.73 5.21 -2.45
CA CYS A 137 17.10 3.98 -1.73
C CYS A 137 17.19 2.80 -2.70
N MET A 138 16.21 2.66 -3.60
CA MET A 138 16.21 1.58 -4.59
C MET A 138 17.40 1.67 -5.55
N ALA A 139 17.73 2.88 -6.05
CA ALA A 139 18.87 3.07 -6.94
C ALA A 139 20.22 2.79 -6.25
N VAL A 140 20.40 3.29 -5.02
CA VAL A 140 21.63 3.08 -4.24
C VAL A 140 21.79 1.61 -3.84
N MET A 141 20.71 0.95 -3.41
CA MET A 141 20.73 -0.47 -3.05
C MET A 141 21.03 -1.35 -4.27
N ASP A 142 20.45 -1.05 -5.43
CA ASP A 142 20.74 -1.76 -6.67
C ASP A 142 22.22 -1.68 -7.05
N ARG A 143 22.81 -0.48 -6.95
CA ARG A 143 24.24 -0.27 -7.18
C ARG A 143 25.06 -1.08 -6.17
N LEU A 144 24.73 -0.99 -4.88
CA LEU A 144 25.43 -1.71 -3.81
C LEU A 144 25.42 -3.23 -4.04
N LEU A 145 24.31 -3.81 -4.50
CA LEU A 145 24.18 -5.23 -4.79
C LEU A 145 24.92 -5.68 -6.06
N THR A 146 25.30 -4.75 -6.92
CA THR A 146 25.96 -5.02 -8.21
C THR A 146 27.42 -4.57 -8.24
N LEU A 147 27.96 -4.09 -7.11
CA LEU A 147 29.37 -3.78 -6.97
C LEU A 147 30.22 -5.06 -7.05
N GLU A 148 31.25 -5.02 -7.88
CA GLU A 148 32.20 -6.13 -8.04
C GLU A 148 33.25 -6.16 -6.93
N ASP A 149 33.70 -4.98 -6.47
CA ASP A 149 34.77 -4.84 -5.47
C ASP A 149 34.21 -4.57 -4.07
N SER A 150 34.33 -5.59 -3.21
CA SER A 150 33.95 -5.50 -1.80
C SER A 150 35.04 -4.77 -0.99
N ASN A 151 34.61 -3.86 -0.13
CA ASN A 151 35.40 -2.93 0.69
C ASN A 151 36.03 -1.75 -0.07
N SER A 152 35.45 -1.38 -1.21
CA SER A 152 35.85 -0.17 -1.94
C SER A 152 35.37 1.11 -1.24
N PRO A 153 36.04 2.26 -1.47
CA PRO A 153 35.53 3.57 -1.03
C PRO A 153 34.11 3.88 -1.56
N GLU A 154 33.77 3.35 -2.74
CA GLU A 154 32.43 3.46 -3.34
C GLU A 154 31.40 2.71 -2.48
N GLU A 155 31.68 1.49 -2.04
CA GLU A 155 30.78 0.72 -1.18
C GLU A 155 30.48 1.45 0.14
N PHE A 156 31.53 2.00 0.78
CA PHE A 156 31.37 2.77 2.01
C PHE A 156 30.47 4.00 1.80
N LEU A 157 30.68 4.73 0.69
CA LEU A 157 29.88 5.91 0.36
C LEU A 157 28.42 5.52 0.08
N LEU A 158 28.17 4.43 -0.65
CA LEU A 158 26.82 3.94 -0.93
C LEU A 158 26.11 3.50 0.34
N LYS A 159 26.77 2.77 1.24
CA LYS A 159 26.21 2.40 2.55
C LYS A 159 25.84 3.63 3.38
N LYS A 160 26.71 4.65 3.41
CA LYS A 160 26.44 5.91 4.09
C LYS A 160 25.26 6.66 3.48
N ASN A 161 25.19 6.74 2.15
CA ASN A 161 24.10 7.40 1.45
C ASN A 161 22.77 6.65 1.65
N LEU A 162 22.81 5.32 1.62
CA LEU A 162 21.65 4.47 1.87
C LEU A 162 21.09 4.69 3.28
N GLN A 163 21.94 4.69 4.30
CA GLN A 163 21.51 4.97 5.67
C GLN A 163 20.83 6.34 5.77
N ARG A 164 21.45 7.38 5.19
CA ARG A 164 20.90 8.73 5.22
C ARG A 164 19.56 8.84 4.47
N LEU A 165 19.40 8.12 3.36
CA LEU A 165 18.14 8.06 2.62
C LEU A 165 17.05 7.32 3.40
N ILE A 166 17.40 6.25 4.13
CA ILE A 166 16.46 5.54 5.00
C ILE A 166 16.00 6.44 6.15
N ASP A 167 16.92 7.15 6.81
CA ASP A 167 16.56 8.11 7.87
C ASP A 167 15.60 9.19 7.34
N LEU A 168 15.91 9.78 6.17
CA LEU A 168 15.04 10.77 5.53
C LEU A 168 13.68 10.19 5.13
N TYR A 169 13.60 8.91 4.75
CA TYR A 169 12.35 8.24 4.42
C TYR A 169 11.45 8.15 5.66
N TYR A 170 11.98 7.65 6.77
CA TYR A 170 11.20 7.51 8.02
C TYR A 170 10.85 8.85 8.64
N GLU A 171 11.78 9.82 8.67
CA GLU A 171 11.48 11.19 9.10
C GLU A 171 10.39 11.84 8.24
N SER A 172 10.32 11.51 6.95
CA SER A 172 9.29 12.04 6.04
C SER A 172 7.90 11.43 6.29
N LEU A 173 7.80 10.21 6.84
CA LEU A 173 6.51 9.58 7.17
C LEU A 173 5.79 10.33 8.29
N ASP A 174 6.54 10.77 9.32
CA ASP A 174 6.00 11.50 10.46
C ASP A 174 6.09 13.03 10.32
N ALA A 175 6.69 13.54 9.25
CA ALA A 175 6.76 14.97 8.94
C ALA A 175 5.38 15.68 8.98
N PRO A 176 4.28 15.10 8.44
CA PRO A 176 2.95 15.73 8.53
C PRO A 176 2.44 15.87 9.97
N LYS A 177 2.80 14.95 10.87
CA LYS A 177 2.38 14.95 12.28
C LYS A 177 3.23 15.90 13.12
N THR A 178 4.51 16.01 12.80
CA THR A 178 5.49 16.79 13.57
C THR A 178 5.66 18.22 13.06
N GLY A 179 5.14 18.54 11.87
CA GLY A 179 5.34 19.83 11.21
C GLY A 179 6.76 20.03 10.65
N LYS A 180 7.64 19.01 10.74
CA LYS A 180 8.99 19.06 10.19
C LYS A 180 8.93 19.16 8.67
N LYS A 181 9.74 20.06 8.09
CA LYS A 181 9.93 20.12 6.65
C LYS A 181 11.15 19.28 6.28
N ILE A 182 10.92 18.14 5.65
CA ILE A 182 11.98 17.24 5.17
C ILE A 182 12.20 17.48 3.68
N GLU A 183 13.46 17.57 3.28
CA GLU A 183 13.88 17.64 1.88
C GLU A 183 15.06 16.69 1.66
N VAL A 184 15.01 15.91 0.57
CA VAL A 184 16.12 15.03 0.20
C VAL A 184 17.20 15.83 -0.52
N PRO A 185 18.42 15.92 0.02
CA PRO A 185 19.53 16.66 -0.59
C PRO A 185 19.87 16.17 -2.00
N ARG A 186 20.35 17.06 -2.87
CA ARG A 186 20.62 16.73 -4.28
C ARG A 186 21.74 15.70 -4.43
N GLU A 187 22.73 15.72 -3.54
CA GLU A 187 23.85 14.79 -3.52
C GLU A 187 23.45 13.34 -3.22
N LEU A 188 22.26 13.11 -2.65
CA LEU A 188 21.71 11.76 -2.43
C LEU A 188 20.82 11.29 -3.58
N ARG A 189 20.60 12.11 -4.61
CA ARG A 189 19.73 11.77 -5.74
C ARG A 189 20.53 11.11 -6.85
N ALA A 190 20.06 9.97 -7.31
CA ALA A 190 20.63 9.23 -8.43
C ALA A 190 20.34 9.95 -9.77
N ASP A 191 21.32 9.95 -10.66
CA ASP A 191 21.19 10.51 -12.01
C ASP A 191 20.40 9.62 -12.96
N ALA A 192 20.41 8.31 -12.71
CA ALA A 192 19.69 7.28 -13.46
C ALA A 192 19.20 6.19 -12.50
N PHE A 193 18.11 5.52 -12.88
CA PHE A 193 17.46 4.49 -12.08
C PHE A 193 17.57 3.10 -12.72
N PRO A 194 17.51 2.02 -11.93
CA PRO A 194 17.40 0.67 -12.49
C PRO A 194 16.20 0.56 -13.43
N HIS A 195 16.38 -0.10 -14.58
CA HIS A 195 15.34 -0.26 -15.60
C HIS A 195 14.02 -0.85 -15.11
N TYR A 196 14.02 -1.68 -14.06
CA TYR A 196 12.79 -2.24 -13.47
C TYR A 196 11.90 -1.20 -12.77
N LEU A 197 12.39 0.03 -12.57
CA LEU A 197 11.59 1.17 -12.09
C LEU A 197 10.95 1.97 -13.23
N GLU A 198 11.21 1.60 -14.49
CA GLU A 198 10.57 2.15 -15.70
C GLU A 198 10.65 3.69 -15.80
N ARG A 199 11.79 4.26 -15.37
CA ARG A 199 12.07 5.70 -15.48
C ARG A 199 12.71 6.04 -16.82
N GLN A 200 12.50 7.28 -17.27
CA GLN A 200 13.06 7.84 -18.51
C GLN A 200 14.60 7.72 -18.57
N LYS A 201 15.30 8.14 -17.51
CA LYS A 201 16.74 7.94 -17.36
C LYS A 201 16.99 6.64 -16.59
N SER A 202 17.31 5.57 -17.30
CA SER A 202 17.53 4.26 -16.68
C SER A 202 18.76 3.52 -17.20
N PHE A 203 19.24 2.57 -16.40
CA PHE A 203 20.33 1.66 -16.74
C PHE A 203 19.91 0.20 -16.55
N LYS A 204 20.59 -0.71 -17.25
CA LYS A 204 20.36 -2.15 -17.11
C LYS A 204 20.96 -2.63 -15.78
N SER A 205 20.11 -3.10 -14.88
CA SER A 205 20.52 -3.61 -13.59
C SER A 205 20.79 -5.11 -13.66
N ALA A 206 21.89 -5.54 -13.05
CA ALA A 206 22.24 -6.94 -12.86
C ALA A 206 21.81 -7.50 -11.48
N SER A 207 21.12 -6.69 -10.67
CA SER A 207 20.63 -7.10 -9.35
C SER A 207 19.52 -8.16 -9.48
N ILE A 208 19.14 -8.76 -8.35
CA ILE A 208 18.06 -9.75 -8.34
C ILE A 208 16.74 -9.19 -8.87
N LEU A 209 16.43 -7.92 -8.56
CA LEU A 209 15.20 -7.27 -9.05
C LEU A 209 15.25 -7.04 -10.56
N GLY A 210 16.40 -6.63 -11.09
CA GLY A 210 16.61 -6.53 -12.54
C GLY A 210 16.41 -7.86 -13.25
N LYS A 211 17.02 -8.94 -12.73
CA LYS A 211 16.88 -10.29 -13.27
C LYS A 211 15.45 -10.81 -13.23
N ILE A 212 14.73 -10.59 -12.13
CA ILE A 212 13.31 -10.98 -12.00
C ILE A 212 12.45 -10.21 -13.00
N TYR A 213 12.64 -8.90 -13.09
CA TYR A 213 11.89 -8.04 -14.02
C TYR A 213 12.07 -8.51 -15.47
N ASP A 214 13.31 -8.77 -15.88
CA ASP A 214 13.63 -9.26 -17.22
C ASP A 214 13.02 -10.62 -17.53
N PHE A 215 13.13 -11.54 -16.57
CA PHE A 215 12.54 -12.87 -16.69
C PHE A 215 11.03 -12.77 -16.89
N VAL A 216 10.32 -11.99 -16.07
CA VAL A 216 8.87 -11.82 -16.20
C VAL A 216 8.51 -11.14 -17.53
N LYS A 217 9.29 -10.13 -17.94
CA LYS A 217 9.06 -9.40 -19.19
C LYS A 217 9.19 -10.31 -20.41
N SER A 218 10.14 -11.25 -20.43
CA SER A 218 10.26 -12.19 -21.56
C SER A 218 9.03 -13.09 -21.71
N TYR A 219 8.38 -13.53 -20.62
CA TYR A 219 7.11 -14.27 -20.72
C TYR A 219 5.94 -13.43 -21.23
N GLY A 220 5.90 -12.14 -20.89
CA GLY A 220 4.85 -11.22 -21.36
C GLY A 220 4.89 -11.00 -22.87
N GLU A 221 6.07 -11.12 -23.48
CA GLU A 221 6.28 -11.04 -24.92
C GLU A 221 5.97 -12.37 -25.63
N GLU A 222 6.11 -13.51 -24.94
CA GLU A 222 5.89 -14.86 -25.49
C GLU A 222 4.43 -15.34 -25.44
N LEU A 223 3.58 -14.80 -24.56
CA LEU A 223 2.17 -15.18 -24.54
C LEU A 223 1.42 -14.47 -25.68
N PRO A 224 0.86 -15.18 -26.68
CA PRO A 224 -0.10 -14.56 -27.57
C PRO A 224 -1.21 -14.02 -26.67
N ARG A 225 -1.49 -12.71 -26.76
CA ARG A 225 -2.62 -12.08 -26.06
C ARG A 225 -3.81 -13.01 -26.27
N LYS A 226 -4.24 -13.74 -25.23
CA LYS A 226 -5.40 -14.61 -25.34
C LYS A 226 -6.53 -13.68 -25.73
N GLU A 227 -6.94 -13.74 -26.99
CA GLU A 227 -8.16 -13.07 -27.42
C GLU A 227 -9.24 -13.50 -26.45
N VAL A 228 -9.87 -12.54 -25.79
CA VAL A 228 -11.05 -12.79 -25.00
C VAL A 228 -12.12 -13.22 -25.99
N ARG A 229 -12.20 -14.54 -26.23
CA ARG A 229 -13.20 -15.13 -27.11
C ARG A 229 -14.45 -15.37 -26.31
N LYS A 230 -15.57 -15.00 -26.93
CA LYS A 230 -16.90 -15.34 -26.46
C LYS A 230 -17.02 -16.86 -26.38
N LEU A 231 -17.52 -17.39 -25.27
CA LEU A 231 -17.77 -18.84 -25.17
C LEU A 231 -18.81 -19.23 -26.22
N PRO A 232 -18.72 -20.43 -26.84
CA PRO A 232 -19.65 -20.86 -27.88
C PRO A 232 -21.12 -20.84 -27.45
N CYS A 233 -21.40 -21.03 -26.15
CA CYS A 233 -22.74 -20.94 -25.58
C CYS A 233 -23.34 -19.53 -25.61
N PHE A 234 -22.53 -18.50 -25.83
CA PHE A 234 -23.01 -17.14 -26.06
C PHE A 234 -23.12 -16.80 -27.55
N ASP A 235 -22.64 -17.64 -28.48
CA ASP A 235 -22.70 -17.43 -29.94
C ASP A 235 -24.04 -17.78 -30.59
N VAL A 236 -25.05 -18.02 -29.77
CA VAL A 236 -26.45 -17.99 -30.21
C VAL A 236 -26.89 -16.54 -30.38
N GLY A 237 -27.40 -16.20 -31.57
CA GLY A 237 -28.07 -14.92 -31.79
C GLY A 237 -29.28 -14.82 -30.88
N PHE A 238 -29.34 -13.78 -30.04
CA PHE A 238 -30.52 -13.50 -29.22
C PHE A 238 -31.72 -13.22 -30.14
N PRO A 239 -32.93 -13.73 -29.83
CA PRO A 239 -34.15 -13.36 -30.53
C PRO A 239 -34.26 -11.84 -30.58
N GLN A 240 -34.53 -11.30 -31.78
CA GLN A 240 -34.58 -9.85 -32.01
C GLN A 240 -35.59 -9.16 -31.08
N ASP A 241 -36.71 -9.83 -30.80
CA ASP A 241 -37.76 -9.36 -29.89
C ASP A 241 -37.26 -9.18 -28.44
N CYS A 242 -36.39 -10.09 -27.96
CA CYS A 242 -35.78 -9.97 -26.63
C CYS A 242 -34.79 -8.80 -26.60
N ARG A 243 -34.02 -8.61 -27.68
CA ARG A 243 -33.08 -7.50 -27.81
C ARG A 243 -33.81 -6.16 -27.78
N GLU A 244 -34.91 -6.02 -28.50
CA GLU A 244 -35.70 -4.78 -28.54
C GLU A 244 -36.32 -4.47 -27.18
N LYS A 245 -36.92 -5.48 -26.52
CA LYS A 245 -37.45 -5.36 -25.16
C LYS A 245 -36.37 -4.96 -24.14
N TRP A 246 -35.21 -5.61 -24.16
CA TRP A 246 -34.12 -5.29 -23.24
C TRP A 246 -33.50 -3.92 -23.53
N THR A 247 -33.41 -3.52 -24.80
CA THR A 247 -32.94 -2.19 -25.19
C THR A 247 -33.88 -1.12 -24.65
N GLU A 248 -35.19 -1.34 -24.75
CA GLU A 248 -36.19 -0.41 -24.24
C GLU A 248 -36.18 -0.34 -22.71
N LEU A 249 -36.11 -1.49 -22.03
CA LEU A 249 -35.98 -1.54 -20.56
C LEU A 249 -34.70 -0.87 -20.07
N TYR A 250 -33.59 -1.01 -20.82
CA TYR A 250 -32.34 -0.35 -20.48
C TYR A 250 -32.43 1.17 -20.64
N LYS A 251 -33.12 1.67 -21.68
CA LYS A 251 -33.39 3.11 -21.82
C LYS A 251 -34.21 3.63 -20.65
N GLN A 252 -35.30 2.94 -20.29
CA GLN A 252 -36.14 3.30 -19.16
C GLN A 252 -35.37 3.28 -17.83
N TYR A 253 -34.54 2.25 -17.60
CA TYR A 253 -33.65 2.20 -16.44
C TYR A 253 -32.72 3.40 -16.38
N ARG A 254 -32.10 3.77 -17.51
CA ARG A 254 -31.19 4.91 -17.59
C ARG A 254 -31.91 6.22 -17.28
N GLU A 255 -33.11 6.41 -17.80
CA GLU A 255 -33.94 7.59 -17.54
C GLU A 255 -34.37 7.66 -16.07
N ASP A 256 -34.95 6.59 -15.53
CA ASP A 256 -35.36 6.49 -14.12
C ASP A 256 -34.18 6.75 -13.18
N MET A 257 -33.02 6.14 -13.45
CA MET A 257 -31.81 6.32 -12.64
C MET A 257 -31.28 7.76 -12.72
N THR A 258 -31.26 8.35 -13.92
CA THR A 258 -30.82 9.74 -14.11
C THR A 258 -31.73 10.72 -13.37
N GLN A 259 -33.05 10.55 -13.50
CA GLN A 259 -34.03 11.39 -12.79
C GLN A 259 -33.93 11.22 -11.26
N THR A 260 -33.76 9.99 -10.78
CA THR A 260 -33.60 9.69 -9.35
C THR A 260 -32.35 10.35 -8.78
N LEU A 261 -31.23 10.29 -9.50
CA LEU A 261 -29.98 10.92 -9.05
C LEU A 261 -30.04 12.45 -9.12
N GLN A 262 -30.70 13.03 -10.13
CA GLN A 262 -30.89 14.47 -10.27
C GLN A 262 -31.82 15.06 -9.20
N THR A 263 -32.92 14.37 -8.87
CA THR A 263 -33.87 14.82 -7.82
C THR A 263 -33.29 14.72 -6.41
N LEU A 264 -32.24 13.93 -6.22
CA LEU A 264 -31.55 13.75 -4.95
C LEU A 264 -30.19 14.47 -4.93
N ASP A 265 -29.93 15.33 -5.91
CA ASP A 265 -28.72 16.14 -5.94
C ASP A 265 -28.69 17.07 -4.71
N GLY A 266 -27.54 17.13 -4.04
CA GLY A 266 -27.37 17.82 -2.75
C GLY A 266 -27.91 17.09 -1.50
N LYS A 267 -28.51 15.89 -1.61
CA LYS A 267 -28.94 15.08 -0.44
C LYS A 267 -27.86 14.11 0.06
N SER A 268 -28.07 13.56 1.26
CA SER A 268 -27.13 12.61 1.89
C SER A 268 -26.87 11.40 0.99
N LYS A 269 -25.65 10.84 1.10
CA LYS A 269 -25.22 9.70 0.30
C LYS A 269 -26.09 8.47 0.52
N GLU A 270 -26.47 8.20 1.76
CA GLU A 270 -27.31 7.05 2.14
C GLU A 270 -28.69 7.09 1.45
N LEU A 271 -29.34 8.26 1.38
CA LEU A 271 -30.62 8.41 0.70
C LEU A 271 -30.51 8.19 -0.81
N ARG A 272 -29.40 8.63 -1.41
CA ARG A 272 -29.10 8.39 -2.83
C ARG A 272 -28.86 6.91 -3.11
N ASP A 273 -28.11 6.23 -2.25
CA ASP A 273 -27.81 4.82 -2.41
C ASP A 273 -29.07 3.95 -2.24
N VAL A 274 -29.95 4.25 -1.27
CA VAL A 274 -31.23 3.55 -1.10
C VAL A 274 -32.14 3.73 -2.33
N ALA A 275 -32.26 4.95 -2.84
CA ALA A 275 -33.10 5.23 -4.01
C ALA A 275 -32.54 4.60 -5.30
N ALA A 276 -31.23 4.68 -5.51
CA ALA A 276 -30.57 4.03 -6.64
C ALA A 276 -30.72 2.50 -6.58
N ASN A 277 -30.60 1.90 -5.39
CA ASN A 277 -30.82 0.47 -5.19
C ASN A 277 -32.28 0.06 -5.45
N ALA A 278 -33.26 0.91 -5.12
CA ALA A 278 -34.66 0.65 -5.44
C ALA A 278 -34.91 0.62 -6.96
N VAL A 279 -34.35 1.58 -7.71
CA VAL A 279 -34.39 1.58 -9.18
C VAL A 279 -33.69 0.34 -9.72
N TYR A 280 -32.50 0.03 -9.24
CA TYR A 280 -31.77 -1.17 -9.67
C TYR A 280 -32.58 -2.46 -9.46
N ASN A 281 -33.15 -2.65 -8.26
CA ASN A 281 -33.93 -3.84 -7.94
C ASN A 281 -35.21 -3.97 -8.77
N LYS A 282 -35.88 -2.84 -9.08
CA LYS A 282 -37.05 -2.81 -9.98
C LYS A 282 -36.70 -3.44 -11.34
N TYR A 283 -35.62 -2.99 -11.98
CA TYR A 283 -35.24 -3.45 -13.31
C TYR A 283 -34.56 -4.82 -13.30
N LYS A 284 -33.87 -5.18 -12.21
CA LYS A 284 -33.35 -6.53 -12.00
C LYS A 284 -34.48 -7.57 -12.01
N ASN A 285 -35.55 -7.33 -11.25
CA ASN A 285 -36.70 -8.24 -11.21
C ASN A 285 -37.39 -8.34 -12.57
N CYS A 286 -37.50 -7.24 -13.33
CA CYS A 286 -38.03 -7.28 -14.70
C CYS A 286 -37.19 -8.15 -15.64
N MET A 287 -35.86 -8.12 -15.51
CA MET A 287 -34.96 -8.96 -16.32
C MET A 287 -35.02 -10.44 -15.92
N GLU A 288 -35.19 -10.74 -14.63
CA GLU A 288 -35.34 -12.13 -14.16
C GLU A 288 -36.62 -12.79 -14.69
N VAL A 289 -37.71 -12.03 -14.84
CA VAL A 289 -38.98 -12.54 -15.42
C VAL A 289 -38.91 -12.73 -16.94
N LEU A 290 -38.06 -11.97 -17.64
CA LEU A 290 -37.93 -12.03 -19.11
C LEU A 290 -36.95 -13.10 -19.60
N CYS A 291 -36.17 -13.70 -18.70
CA CYS A 291 -35.20 -14.75 -19.02
C CYS A 291 -35.74 -16.18 -18.86
N TRP A 292 -37.04 -16.35 -18.53
CA TRP A 292 -37.73 -17.64 -18.43
C TRP A 292 -38.82 -17.79 -19.49
#